data_AF-A0A447Z2Z0-F1
#
_entry.id   AF-A0A447Z2Z0-F1
#
_cell.length_a   1.000
_cell.length_b   1.000
_cell.length_c   1.000
_cell.angle_alpha   90.00
_cell.angle_beta   90.00
_cell.angle_gamma   90.00
#
_symmetry.space_group_name_H-M   'P 1'
#
loop_
_entity.id
_entity.type
_entity.pdbx_description
1 polymer ?
#
loop_
_entity_poly.entity_id
_entity_poly.type
_entity_poly.pdbx_seq_one_letter_code
_entity_poly.pdbx_strand_id
1 'polypeptide(L)'
;MIEVLQKRKTTFRNQCLKYSRYVFNDHFVLFLLIFLGFLAVQYSQFLRSLPEDKSLLLLLLALAPLLLLPVGSIATYLEKPDMIFLLAKEEQLKGYLNQQILRATIFWGIVQTLVLVLFVPLALALGLSLTIVVVYLAVLFLLKVLIFQGKGKRFYNQAGLDWKRIVELENLRKQSILRFFALFTTVKGMTNSVKRRAYLDKLTSMVPKVSAKTWNNLYLRSYLRNGDLFSMSLHLLGLSIAVFIFIPQTLVAVAVAGLLNYLLVFQLLGLYKAFDYQYLTRLFPLEIHAKTRGLLQTVQSVTLFVVLVEGGLGLVVFEDKLLVLALLAFTAFLAYGYAPFKVRRLVDETP
;
A
#
# COMPACT_ATOMS: atom_id res chain seq x y z
N MET A 1 37.12 4.65 -4.48
CA MET A 1 36.01 3.68 -4.21
C MET A 1 35.16 4.14 -3.04
N ILE A 2 35.74 4.23 -1.83
CA ILE A 2 35.00 4.65 -0.63
C ILE A 2 34.37 6.04 -0.79
N GLU A 3 35.09 6.98 -1.41
CA GLU A 3 34.58 8.33 -1.71
C GLU A 3 33.33 8.32 -2.60
N VAL A 4 33.27 7.45 -3.61
CA VAL A 4 32.10 7.33 -4.51
C VAL A 4 30.89 6.81 -3.73
N LEU A 5 31.08 5.79 -2.90
CA LEU A 5 30.00 5.25 -2.05
C LEU A 5 29.55 6.25 -0.99
N GLN A 6 30.48 7.01 -0.39
CA GLN A 6 30.17 8.08 0.55
C GLN A 6 29.41 9.22 -0.14
N LYS A 7 29.81 9.63 -1.34
CA LYS A 7 29.11 10.62 -2.16
C LYS A 7 27.68 10.15 -2.50
N ARG A 8 27.49 8.90 -2.90
CA ARG A 8 26.14 8.34 -3.12
C ARG A 8 25.30 8.32 -1.85
N LYS A 9 25.90 7.98 -0.70
CA LYS A 9 25.21 8.03 0.60
C LYS A 9 24.76 9.46 0.94
N THR A 10 25.61 10.47 0.77
CA THR A 10 25.26 11.86 1.06
C THR A 10 24.20 12.38 0.09
N THR A 11 24.32 12.09 -1.21
CA THR A 11 23.30 12.43 -2.22
C THR A 11 21.94 11.82 -1.86
N PHE A 12 21.89 10.53 -1.54
CA PHE A 12 20.64 9.87 -1.17
C PHE A 12 20.05 10.44 0.13
N ARG A 13 20.89 10.72 1.14
CA ARG A 13 20.45 11.36 2.38
C ARG A 13 19.86 12.75 2.12
N ASN A 14 20.53 13.57 1.29
CA ASN A 14 20.05 14.91 0.94
C ASN A 14 18.72 14.85 0.17
N GLN A 15 18.55 13.84 -0.70
CA GLN A 15 17.27 13.59 -1.36
C GLN A 15 16.17 13.23 -0.36
N CYS A 16 16.43 12.34 0.60
CA CYS A 16 15.48 12.02 1.66
C CYS A 16 15.13 13.24 2.52
N LEU A 17 16.10 14.09 2.87
CA LEU A 17 15.88 15.32 3.63
C LEU A 17 15.06 16.35 2.83
N LYS A 18 15.24 16.40 1.50
CA LYS A 18 14.40 17.23 0.64
C LYS A 18 12.95 16.74 0.66
N TYR A 19 12.73 15.42 0.57
CA TYR A 19 11.38 14.86 0.61
C TYR A 19 10.72 14.91 1.99
N SER A 20 11.49 14.81 3.07
CA SER A 20 10.94 14.88 4.43
C SER A 20 10.26 16.22 4.74
N ARG A 21 10.71 17.32 4.11
CA ARG A 21 10.04 18.64 4.24
C ARG A 21 8.59 18.63 3.75
N TYR A 22 8.28 17.80 2.77
CA TYR A 22 6.90 17.68 2.29
C TYR A 22 6.06 16.73 3.15
N VAL A 23 6.70 15.73 3.78
CA VAL A 23 6.03 14.85 4.74
C VAL A 23 5.66 15.64 6.00
N PHE A 24 6.63 16.36 6.58
CA PHE A 24 6.45 17.18 7.78
C PHE A 24 6.03 18.61 7.42
N ASN A 25 4.97 18.75 6.62
CA ASN A 25 4.33 20.05 6.40
C ASN A 25 3.53 20.47 7.66
N ASP A 26 3.28 21.77 7.83
CA ASP A 26 2.67 22.38 9.02
C ASP A 26 1.36 21.70 9.43
N HIS A 27 0.45 21.44 8.46
CA HIS A 27 -0.81 20.75 8.73
C HIS A 27 -0.62 19.30 9.19
N PHE A 28 0.33 18.57 8.60
CA PHE A 28 0.58 17.18 8.95
C PHE A 28 1.24 17.05 10.32
N VAL A 29 2.17 17.96 10.66
CA VAL A 29 2.82 17.99 11.97
C VAL A 29 1.78 18.25 13.07
N LEU A 30 0.86 19.21 12.85
CA LEU A 30 -0.23 19.46 13.79
C LEU A 30 -1.12 18.23 13.97
N PHE A 31 -1.52 17.58 12.87
CA PHE A 31 -2.27 16.34 12.91
C PHE A 31 -1.54 15.24 13.69
N LEU A 32 -0.24 15.03 13.43
CA LEU A 32 0.57 14.03 14.12
C LEU A 32 0.67 14.29 15.62
N LEU A 33 0.79 15.56 16.04
CA LEU A 33 0.85 15.95 17.45
C LEU A 33 -0.46 15.63 18.15
N ILE A 34 -1.60 16.05 17.58
CA ILE A 34 -2.93 15.76 18.12
C ILE A 34 -3.18 14.24 18.17
N PHE A 35 -2.82 13.53 17.10
CA PHE A 35 -2.98 12.08 17.00
C PHE A 35 -2.12 11.32 18.01
N LEU A 36 -0.86 11.71 18.22
CA LEU A 36 -0.01 11.14 19.25
C LEU A 36 -0.55 11.43 20.65
N GLY A 37 -1.08 12.64 20.89
CA GLY A 37 -1.76 12.97 22.14
C GLY A 37 -2.98 12.07 22.39
N PHE A 38 -3.83 11.89 21.37
CA PHE A 38 -4.96 10.97 21.43
C PHE A 38 -4.52 9.53 21.72
N LEU A 39 -3.53 9.01 20.98
CA LEU A 39 -2.99 7.66 21.20
C LEU A 39 -2.40 7.49 22.61
N ALA A 40 -1.72 8.51 23.14
CA ALA A 40 -1.17 8.46 24.49
C ALA A 40 -2.28 8.38 25.55
N VAL A 41 -3.37 9.15 25.40
CA VAL A 41 -4.53 9.07 26.30
C VAL A 41 -5.21 7.71 26.19
N GLN A 42 -5.48 7.22 24.98
CA GLN A 42 -6.09 5.90 24.77
C GLN A 42 -5.23 4.77 25.34
N TYR A 43 -3.91 4.84 25.15
CA TYR A 43 -2.98 3.88 25.74
C TYR A 43 -2.99 3.93 27.27
N SER A 44 -3.01 5.13 27.86
CA SER A 44 -3.10 5.32 29.31
C SER A 44 -4.42 4.79 29.89
N GLN A 45 -5.55 5.05 29.23
CA GLN A 45 -6.85 4.51 29.64
C GLN A 45 -6.88 2.99 29.54
N PHE A 46 -6.37 2.42 28.45
CA PHE A 46 -6.26 0.97 28.26
C PHE A 46 -5.43 0.29 29.37
N LEU A 47 -4.32 0.92 29.79
CA LEU A 47 -3.50 0.42 30.90
C LEU A 47 -4.23 0.44 32.25
N ARG A 48 -5.23 1.30 32.42
CA ARG A 48 -6.04 1.39 33.66
C ARG A 48 -7.20 0.39 33.67
N SER A 49 -7.77 0.09 32.51
CA SER A 49 -8.90 -0.82 32.33
C SER A 49 -8.46 -2.17 31.77
N LEU A 50 -7.54 -2.86 32.45
CA LEU A 50 -7.08 -4.18 31.99
C LEU A 50 -8.13 -5.26 32.30
N PRO A 51 -8.49 -6.12 31.33
CA PRO A 51 -9.36 -7.27 31.57
C PRO A 51 -8.80 -8.21 32.65
N GLU A 52 -9.69 -8.95 33.33
CA GLU A 52 -9.27 -9.98 34.30
C GLU A 52 -8.52 -11.14 33.60
N ASP A 53 -8.92 -11.49 32.37
CA ASP A 53 -8.24 -12.48 31.54
C ASP A 53 -6.97 -11.91 30.88
N LYS A 54 -5.83 -12.05 31.56
CA LYS A 54 -4.53 -11.52 31.12
C LYS A 54 -3.77 -12.45 30.16
N SER A 55 -4.24 -13.67 29.93
CA SER A 55 -3.55 -14.71 29.15
C SER A 55 -3.31 -14.27 27.70
N LEU A 56 -4.32 -13.72 27.03
CA LEU A 56 -4.22 -13.21 25.66
C LEU A 56 -3.26 -12.01 25.58
N LEU A 57 -3.28 -11.11 26.57
CA LEU A 57 -2.39 -9.95 26.62
C LEU A 57 -0.93 -10.34 26.85
N LEU A 58 -0.66 -11.33 27.70
CA LEU A 58 0.69 -11.88 27.89
C LEU A 58 1.22 -12.55 26.61
N LEU A 59 0.39 -13.33 25.93
CA LEU A 59 0.74 -13.94 24.64
C LEU A 59 1.05 -12.87 23.59
N LEU A 60 0.24 -11.82 23.52
CA LEU A 60 0.47 -10.70 22.61
C LEU A 60 1.74 -9.92 22.95
N LEU A 61 2.02 -9.68 24.23
CA LEU A 61 3.24 -9.03 24.70
C LEU A 61 4.49 -9.86 24.39
N ALA A 62 4.39 -11.19 24.42
CA ALA A 62 5.48 -12.07 24.03
C ALA A 62 5.69 -12.14 22.50
N LEU A 63 4.62 -12.23 21.70
CA LEU A 63 4.72 -12.42 20.26
C LEU A 63 4.89 -11.13 19.45
N ALA A 64 4.23 -10.04 19.83
CA ALA A 64 4.23 -8.80 19.05
C ALA A 64 5.64 -8.20 18.86
N PRO A 65 6.51 -8.14 19.89
CA PRO A 65 7.91 -7.73 19.74
C PRO A 65 8.71 -8.57 18.74
N LEU A 66 8.37 -9.85 18.59
CA LEU A 66 9.07 -10.77 17.69
C LEU A 66 8.88 -10.37 16.21
N LEU A 67 7.74 -9.75 15.87
CA LEU A 67 7.46 -9.23 14.53
C LEU A 67 8.38 -8.06 14.14
N LEU A 68 8.99 -7.36 15.11
CA LEU A 68 9.93 -6.26 14.87
C LEU A 68 11.36 -6.75 14.52
N LEU A 69 11.68 -8.00 14.83
CA LEU A 69 13.01 -8.57 14.57
C LEU A 69 13.41 -8.60 13.09
N PRO A 70 12.58 -9.06 12.14
CA PRO A 70 12.95 -9.07 10.72
C PRO A 70 13.04 -7.67 10.10
N VAL A 71 12.43 -6.65 10.75
CA VAL A 71 12.38 -5.28 10.25
C VAL A 71 13.77 -4.68 10.16
N GLY A 72 14.06 -4.09 9.00
CA GLY A 72 15.29 -3.36 8.75
C GLY A 72 16.15 -3.99 7.66
N SER A 73 16.96 -3.13 7.06
CA SER A 73 17.79 -3.42 5.89
C SER A 73 19.19 -2.87 6.09
N ILE A 74 20.14 -3.51 5.41
CA ILE A 74 21.56 -3.11 5.44
C ILE A 74 21.78 -2.15 4.27
N ALA A 75 22.32 -0.96 4.54
CA ALA A 75 22.56 0.05 3.53
C ALA A 75 23.97 -0.06 2.96
N THR A 76 24.10 -0.55 1.72
CA THR A 76 25.41 -0.78 1.08
C THR A 76 25.76 0.26 0.02
N TYR A 77 24.76 0.99 -0.50
CA TYR A 77 24.89 2.03 -1.54
C TYR A 77 25.57 1.58 -2.85
N LEU A 78 25.58 0.27 -3.11
CA LEU A 78 26.09 -0.32 -4.34
C LEU A 78 25.06 -0.21 -5.48
N GLU A 79 25.56 -0.05 -6.70
CA GLU A 79 24.78 0.06 -7.93
C GLU A 79 25.18 -1.02 -8.95
N LYS A 80 24.34 -1.25 -9.96
CA LYS A 80 24.58 -2.29 -10.99
C LYS A 80 25.95 -2.18 -11.69
N PRO A 81 26.46 -0.98 -12.04
CA PRO A 81 27.78 -0.88 -12.68
C PRO A 81 28.93 -1.31 -11.77
N ASP A 82 28.76 -1.18 -10.44
CA ASP A 82 29.83 -1.47 -9.47
C ASP A 82 30.24 -2.94 -9.47
N MET A 83 29.38 -3.84 -9.96
CA MET A 83 29.68 -5.26 -10.09
C MET A 83 30.88 -5.52 -11.00
N ILE A 84 31.14 -4.64 -11.97
CA ILE A 84 32.26 -4.75 -12.92
C ILE A 84 33.43 -3.90 -12.42
N PHE A 85 33.18 -2.64 -12.05
CA PHE A 85 34.24 -1.69 -11.69
C PHE A 85 34.88 -1.94 -10.32
N LEU A 86 34.15 -2.54 -9.37
CA LEU A 86 34.65 -2.80 -8.02
C LEU A 86 35.09 -4.25 -7.82
N LEU A 87 35.03 -5.08 -8.86
CA LEU A 87 35.45 -6.48 -8.80
C LEU A 87 36.93 -6.59 -8.41
N ALA A 88 37.79 -5.75 -8.98
CA ALA A 88 39.22 -5.70 -8.66
C ALA A 88 39.52 -5.26 -7.21
N LYS A 89 38.53 -4.75 -6.47
CA LYS A 89 38.69 -4.23 -5.10
C LYS A 89 37.81 -4.97 -4.09
N GLU A 90 37.56 -6.26 -4.32
CA GLU A 90 36.67 -7.07 -3.51
C GLU A 90 37.06 -7.08 -2.02
N GLU A 91 38.34 -7.24 -1.68
CA GLU A 91 38.79 -7.28 -0.28
C GLU A 91 38.48 -5.98 0.47
N GLN A 92 38.72 -4.83 -0.16
CA GLN A 92 38.39 -3.52 0.42
C GLN A 92 36.87 -3.37 0.59
N LEU A 93 36.08 -3.93 -0.33
CA LEU A 93 34.62 -3.93 -0.23
C LEU A 93 34.12 -4.77 0.94
N LYS A 94 34.72 -5.93 1.21
CA LYS A 94 34.36 -6.79 2.36
C LYS A 94 34.51 -6.03 3.67
N GLY A 95 35.63 -5.30 3.84
CA GLY A 95 35.85 -4.42 4.98
C GLY A 95 34.76 -3.34 5.12
N TYR A 96 34.41 -2.67 4.01
CA TYR A 96 33.33 -1.68 3.99
C TYR A 96 31.95 -2.28 4.33
N LEU A 97 31.63 -3.45 3.78
CA LEU A 97 30.35 -4.14 4.03
C LEU A 97 30.21 -4.53 5.51
N ASN A 98 31.28 -5.04 6.13
CA ASN A 98 31.27 -5.36 7.56
C ASN A 98 31.00 -4.11 8.41
N GLN A 99 31.59 -2.96 8.04
CA GLN A 99 31.29 -1.68 8.69
C GLN A 99 29.83 -1.24 8.48
N GLN A 100 29.25 -1.43 7.28
CA GLN A 100 27.84 -1.12 7.04
C GLN A 100 26.90 -2.05 7.79
N ILE A 101 27.23 -3.34 7.91
CA ILE A 101 26.47 -4.32 8.70
C ILE A 101 26.46 -3.88 10.17
N LEU A 102 27.61 -3.52 10.74
CA LEU A 102 27.70 -3.06 12.13
C LEU A 102 26.86 -1.78 12.34
N ARG A 103 27.03 -0.78 11.47
CA ARG A 103 26.26 0.48 11.56
C ARG A 103 24.75 0.25 11.42
N ALA A 104 24.34 -0.62 10.49
CA ALA A 104 22.94 -0.98 10.31
C ALA A 104 22.38 -1.73 11.53
N THR A 105 23.17 -2.62 12.11
CA THR A 105 22.81 -3.37 13.33
C THR A 105 22.58 -2.41 14.50
N ILE A 106 23.49 -1.46 14.72
CA ILE A 106 23.36 -0.45 15.77
C ILE A 106 22.13 0.42 15.53
N PHE A 107 21.97 0.97 14.33
CA PHE A 107 20.85 1.85 14.00
C PHE A 107 19.50 1.16 14.19
N TRP A 108 19.31 -0.02 13.59
CA TRP A 108 18.06 -0.77 13.72
C TRP A 108 17.87 -1.36 15.12
N GLY A 109 18.95 -1.62 15.85
CA GLY A 109 18.92 -1.98 17.26
C GLY A 109 18.35 -0.86 18.12
N ILE A 110 18.85 0.38 17.95
CA ILE A 110 18.35 1.56 18.66
C ILE A 110 16.87 1.84 18.32
N VAL A 111 16.50 1.76 17.04
CA VAL A 111 15.10 1.95 16.63
C VAL A 111 14.20 0.88 17.26
N GLN A 112 14.63 -0.38 17.26
CA GLN A 112 13.89 -1.46 17.90
C GLN A 112 13.76 -1.24 19.40
N THR A 113 14.84 -0.90 20.12
CA THR A 113 14.78 -0.69 21.57
C THR A 113 13.85 0.46 21.93
N LEU A 114 13.88 1.57 21.17
CA LEU A 114 12.97 2.70 21.38
C LEU A 114 11.50 2.27 21.24
N VAL A 115 11.16 1.50 20.21
CA VAL A 115 9.79 0.97 20.04
C VAL A 115 9.42 0.02 21.17
N LEU A 116 10.35 -0.83 21.63
CA LEU A 116 10.10 -1.77 22.71
C LEU A 116 9.92 -1.09 24.08
N VAL A 117 10.51 0.08 24.29
CA VAL A 117 10.26 0.87 25.52
C VAL A 117 8.78 1.21 25.68
N LEU A 118 8.04 1.38 24.58
CA LEU A 118 6.58 1.63 24.64
C LEU A 118 5.80 0.45 25.24
N PHE A 119 6.34 -0.78 25.19
CA PHE A 119 5.72 -1.97 25.76
C PHE A 119 6.04 -2.18 27.25
N VAL A 120 7.00 -1.45 27.81
CA VAL A 120 7.43 -1.61 29.22
C VAL A 120 6.30 -1.27 30.21
N PRO A 121 5.55 -0.14 30.08
CA PRO A 121 4.44 0.16 30.98
C PRO A 121 3.36 -0.93 30.99
N LEU A 122 3.08 -1.51 29.82
CA LEU A 122 2.14 -2.63 29.68
C LEU A 122 2.63 -3.88 30.40
N ALA A 123 3.91 -4.23 30.25
CA ALA A 123 4.51 -5.37 30.93
C ALA A 123 4.43 -5.24 32.46
N LEU A 124 4.71 -4.04 32.98
CA LEU A 124 4.62 -3.75 34.42
C LEU A 124 3.17 -3.79 34.91
N ALA A 125 2.21 -3.25 34.15
CA ALA A 125 0.79 -3.28 34.48
C ALA A 125 0.21 -4.71 34.51
N LEU A 126 0.79 -5.62 33.73
CA LEU A 126 0.47 -7.06 33.74
C LEU A 126 1.06 -7.82 34.94
N GLY A 127 1.89 -7.17 35.76
CA GLY A 127 2.50 -7.75 36.96
C GLY A 127 3.84 -8.46 36.72
N LEU A 128 4.48 -8.25 35.56
CA LEU A 128 5.83 -8.77 35.32
C LEU A 128 6.86 -7.93 36.08
N SER A 129 7.86 -8.60 36.66
CA SER A 129 8.95 -7.90 37.32
C SER A 129 9.80 -7.13 36.32
N LEU A 130 10.36 -6.00 36.75
CA LEU A 130 11.25 -5.19 35.91
C LEU A 130 12.46 -6.01 35.40
N THR A 131 12.95 -6.95 36.21
CA THR A 131 14.06 -7.84 35.84
C THR A 131 13.71 -8.74 34.65
N ILE A 132 12.52 -9.34 34.63
CA ILE A 132 12.05 -10.18 33.51
C ILE A 132 11.95 -9.34 32.24
N VAL A 133 11.40 -8.12 32.34
CA VAL A 133 11.27 -7.21 31.20
C VAL A 133 12.64 -6.82 30.63
N VAL A 134 13.60 -6.46 31.49
CA VAL A 134 14.96 -6.09 31.06
C VAL A 134 15.68 -7.26 30.40
N VAL A 135 15.60 -8.46 31.00
CA VAL A 135 16.18 -9.68 30.42
C VAL A 135 15.55 -9.97 29.05
N TYR A 136 14.23 -9.86 28.93
CA TYR A 136 13.53 -10.06 27.67
C TYR A 136 13.96 -9.07 26.58
N LEU A 137 14.08 -7.78 26.91
CA LEU A 137 14.57 -6.75 25.99
C LEU A 137 16.02 -7.03 25.55
N ALA A 138 16.89 -7.46 26.47
CA ALA A 138 18.26 -7.82 26.17
C ALA A 138 18.33 -9.03 25.21
N VAL A 139 17.52 -10.07 25.44
CA VAL A 139 17.41 -11.23 24.56
C VAL A 139 16.94 -10.82 23.16
N LEU A 140 15.93 -9.96 23.05
CA LEU A 140 15.46 -9.46 21.76
C LEU A 140 16.52 -8.63 21.02
N PHE A 141 17.33 -7.85 21.74
CA PHE A 141 18.44 -7.11 21.16
C PHE A 141 19.54 -8.05 20.65
N LEU A 142 19.92 -9.06 21.43
CA LEU A 142 20.88 -10.08 20.99
C LEU A 142 20.38 -10.84 19.76
N LEU A 143 19.10 -11.22 19.76
CA LEU A 143 18.48 -11.89 18.62
C LEU A 143 18.47 -11.01 17.36
N LYS A 144 18.27 -9.70 17.52
CA LYS A 144 18.39 -8.72 16.43
C LYS A 144 19.80 -8.69 15.85
N VAL A 145 20.82 -8.69 16.70
CA VAL A 145 22.23 -8.74 16.29
C VAL A 145 22.49 -10.02 15.48
N LEU A 146 22.05 -11.18 15.98
CA LEU A 146 22.21 -12.46 15.27
C LEU A 146 21.53 -12.46 13.89
N ILE A 147 20.32 -11.92 13.79
CA ILE A 147 19.58 -11.83 12.52
C ILE A 147 20.32 -10.93 11.53
N PHE A 148 20.83 -9.77 11.96
CA PHE A 148 21.56 -8.85 11.08
C PHE A 148 22.91 -9.40 10.64
N GLN A 149 23.61 -10.09 11.54
CA GLN A 149 24.83 -10.82 11.18
C GLN A 149 24.52 -11.96 10.19
N GLY A 150 23.43 -12.70 10.39
CA GLY A 150 22.95 -13.71 9.45
C GLY A 150 22.59 -13.12 8.08
N LYS A 151 21.91 -11.97 8.04
CA LYS A 151 21.66 -11.22 6.79
C LYS A 151 22.97 -10.78 6.12
N GLY A 152 23.96 -10.37 6.89
CA GLY A 152 25.29 -10.01 6.41
C GLY A 152 26.05 -11.20 5.81
N LYS A 153 25.97 -12.38 6.45
CA LYS A 153 26.58 -13.62 5.92
C LYS A 153 26.01 -14.01 4.54
N ARG A 154 24.74 -13.71 4.27
CA ARG A 154 24.11 -13.96 2.95
C ARG A 154 24.67 -13.11 1.80
N PHE A 155 25.53 -12.14 2.09
CA PHE A 155 26.30 -11.40 1.07
C PHE A 155 27.49 -12.18 0.54
N TYR A 156 27.88 -13.26 1.21
CA TYR A 156 29.00 -14.11 0.84
C TYR A 156 28.48 -15.46 0.33
N ASN A 157 28.98 -15.88 -0.84
CA ASN A 157 28.80 -17.22 -1.40
C ASN A 157 30.15 -17.97 -1.40
N GLN A 158 30.13 -19.27 -1.71
CA GLN A 158 31.32 -20.12 -1.77
C GLN A 158 32.42 -19.58 -2.72
N ALA A 159 32.07 -18.72 -3.68
CA ALA A 159 32.97 -18.12 -4.66
C ALA A 159 33.31 -16.63 -4.41
N GLY A 160 32.90 -16.03 -3.28
CA GLY A 160 33.15 -14.61 -2.96
C GLY A 160 31.90 -13.78 -2.70
N LEU A 161 31.91 -12.50 -3.04
CA LEU A 161 30.75 -11.60 -2.82
C LEU A 161 29.63 -11.81 -3.84
N ASP A 162 28.40 -11.90 -3.36
CA ASP A 162 27.18 -12.06 -4.16
C ASP A 162 26.66 -10.72 -4.69
N TRP A 163 27.41 -10.14 -5.64
CA TRP A 163 27.17 -8.81 -6.21
C TRP A 163 25.72 -8.56 -6.65
N LYS A 164 25.11 -9.52 -7.37
CA LYS A 164 23.72 -9.41 -7.85
C LYS A 164 22.74 -9.21 -6.69
N ARG A 165 22.88 -10.02 -5.64
CA ARG A 165 22.01 -9.98 -4.46
C ARG A 165 22.19 -8.69 -3.68
N ILE A 166 23.43 -8.24 -3.49
CA ILE A 166 23.70 -7.01 -2.74
C ILE A 166 23.09 -5.78 -3.45
N VAL A 167 23.26 -5.69 -4.77
CA VAL A 167 22.69 -4.60 -5.58
C VAL A 167 21.17 -4.66 -5.60
N GLU A 168 20.57 -5.85 -5.70
CA GLU A 168 19.12 -6.02 -5.64
C GLU A 168 18.54 -5.59 -4.29
N LEU A 169 19.14 -6.03 -3.18
CA LEU A 169 18.71 -5.65 -1.83
C LEU A 169 18.83 -4.14 -1.60
N GLU A 170 19.89 -3.51 -2.09
CA GLU A 170 20.07 -2.06 -2.01
C GLU A 170 19.05 -1.29 -2.85
N ASN A 171 18.72 -1.78 -4.05
CA ASN A 171 17.66 -1.20 -4.88
C ASN A 171 16.29 -1.33 -4.22
N LEU A 172 15.97 -2.50 -3.67
CA LEU A 172 14.72 -2.72 -2.93
C LEU A 172 14.62 -1.79 -1.72
N ARG A 173 15.73 -1.61 -0.99
CA ARG A 173 15.81 -0.66 0.13
C ARG A 173 15.53 0.78 -0.32
N LYS A 174 16.24 1.27 -1.34
CA LYS A 174 16.04 2.63 -1.89
C LYS A 174 14.59 2.81 -2.37
N GLN A 175 14.04 1.84 -3.11
CA GLN A 175 12.66 1.89 -3.59
C GLN A 175 11.64 1.84 -2.45
N SER A 176 11.88 1.10 -1.36
CA SER A 176 10.98 1.11 -0.20
C SER A 176 10.93 2.48 0.47
N ILE A 177 12.07 3.17 0.59
CA ILE A 177 12.16 4.51 1.17
C ILE A 177 11.48 5.54 0.25
N LEU A 178 11.74 5.47 -1.06
CA LEU A 178 11.11 6.37 -2.02
C LEU A 178 9.60 6.14 -2.11
N ARG A 179 9.12 4.89 -1.98
CA ARG A 179 7.69 4.56 -1.90
C ARG A 179 7.00 5.21 -0.70
N PHE A 180 7.66 5.24 0.45
CA PHE A 180 7.13 5.95 1.62
C PHE A 180 6.94 7.45 1.32
N PHE A 181 7.96 8.10 0.74
CA PHE A 181 7.84 9.51 0.35
C PHE A 181 6.81 9.75 -0.76
N ALA A 182 6.62 8.76 -1.65
CA ALA A 182 5.65 8.82 -2.73
C ALA A 182 4.19 8.88 -2.24
N LEU A 183 3.92 8.47 -0.99
CA LEU A 183 2.60 8.62 -0.36
C LEU A 183 2.24 10.08 -0.10
N PHE A 184 3.24 10.95 0.01
CA PHE A 184 3.05 12.37 0.34
C PHE A 184 3.34 13.29 -0.84
N THR A 185 4.24 12.88 -1.75
CA THR A 185 4.69 13.72 -2.88
C THR A 185 5.06 12.93 -4.12
N THR A 186 5.12 13.59 -5.27
CA THR A 186 5.64 13.00 -6.49
C THR A 186 7.17 12.86 -6.44
N VAL A 187 7.64 11.63 -6.27
CA VAL A 187 9.07 11.30 -6.17
C VAL A 187 9.61 10.83 -7.52
N LYS A 188 10.70 11.44 -7.99
CA LYS A 188 11.40 11.01 -9.21
C LYS A 188 12.17 9.71 -8.95
N GLY A 189 12.09 8.75 -9.87
CA GLY A 189 12.82 7.47 -9.78
C GLY A 189 12.02 6.29 -9.19
N MET A 190 10.73 6.48 -8.93
CA MET A 190 9.80 5.40 -8.62
C MET A 190 9.55 4.56 -9.87
N THR A 191 9.98 3.30 -9.85
CA THR A 191 9.55 2.35 -10.89
C THR A 191 8.22 1.78 -10.44
N ASN A 192 7.15 2.08 -11.18
CA ASN A 192 5.89 1.36 -11.02
C ASN A 192 6.12 -0.07 -11.53
N SER A 193 6.55 -0.96 -10.63
CA SER A 193 6.68 -2.38 -10.94
C SER A 193 5.27 -2.93 -11.17
N VAL A 194 4.88 -3.05 -12.43
CA VAL A 194 3.62 -3.67 -12.85
C VAL A 194 3.70 -5.17 -12.52
N LYS A 195 3.25 -5.55 -11.32
CA LYS A 195 3.18 -6.96 -10.91
C LYS A 195 1.93 -7.61 -11.51
N ARG A 196 2.09 -8.73 -12.21
CA ARG A 196 0.97 -9.52 -12.73
C ARG A 196 0.03 -9.94 -11.59
N ARG A 197 -1.26 -9.68 -11.76
CA ARG A 197 -2.32 -10.09 -10.82
C ARG A 197 -3.01 -11.35 -11.34
N ALA A 198 -2.35 -12.50 -11.20
CA ALA A 198 -2.85 -13.78 -11.72
C ALA A 198 -4.24 -14.18 -11.17
N TYR A 199 -4.60 -13.71 -9.96
CA TYR A 199 -5.92 -13.94 -9.37
C TYR A 199 -7.07 -13.22 -10.12
N LEU A 200 -6.77 -12.13 -10.84
CA LEU A 200 -7.76 -11.39 -11.64
C LEU A 200 -7.94 -11.97 -13.05
N ASP A 201 -7.07 -12.90 -13.48
CA ASP A 201 -7.16 -13.53 -14.79
C ASP A 201 -8.48 -14.32 -14.94
N LYS A 202 -8.97 -14.92 -13.83
CA LYS A 202 -10.27 -15.64 -13.79
C LYS A 202 -11.48 -14.72 -14.04
N LEU A 203 -11.41 -13.45 -13.63
CA LEU A 203 -12.48 -12.49 -13.90
C LEU A 203 -12.48 -12.05 -15.37
N THR A 204 -11.30 -11.96 -16.00
CA THR A 204 -11.20 -11.66 -17.44
C THR A 204 -11.65 -12.82 -18.34
N SER A 205 -11.65 -14.07 -17.84
CA SER A 205 -12.15 -15.22 -18.60
C SER A 205 -13.66 -15.37 -18.56
N MET A 206 -14.38 -14.62 -17.72
CA MET A 206 -15.86 -14.63 -17.67
C MET A 206 -16.49 -13.93 -18.89
N VAL A 207 -15.74 -13.09 -19.60
CA VAL A 207 -16.21 -12.45 -20.84
C VAL A 207 -15.75 -13.30 -22.03
N PRO A 208 -16.66 -13.83 -22.86
CA PRO A 208 -16.30 -14.66 -24.00
C PRO A 208 -15.47 -13.86 -25.01
N LYS A 209 -14.39 -14.46 -25.51
CA LYS A 209 -13.41 -13.84 -26.42
C LYS A 209 -13.94 -13.82 -27.87
N VAL A 210 -15.05 -13.12 -28.09
CA VAL A 210 -15.70 -12.96 -29.40
C VAL A 210 -15.37 -11.57 -29.95
N SER A 211 -15.19 -11.45 -31.27
CA SER A 211 -14.89 -10.19 -31.96
C SER A 211 -15.86 -9.05 -31.57
N ALA A 212 -17.14 -9.36 -31.37
CA ALA A 212 -18.18 -8.43 -30.93
C ALA A 212 -17.97 -7.84 -29.52
N LYS A 213 -17.25 -8.53 -28.62
CA LYS A 213 -17.00 -8.09 -27.22
C LYS A 213 -15.56 -7.65 -26.97
N THR A 214 -14.78 -7.40 -28.04
CA THR A 214 -13.37 -7.01 -27.96
C THR A 214 -13.16 -5.80 -27.05
N TRP A 215 -13.96 -4.74 -27.22
CA TRP A 215 -13.85 -3.53 -26.39
C TRP A 215 -14.19 -3.77 -24.92
N ASN A 216 -15.22 -4.57 -24.61
CA ASN A 216 -15.56 -4.91 -23.23
C ASN A 216 -14.41 -5.69 -22.56
N ASN A 217 -13.78 -6.64 -23.27
CA ASN A 217 -12.63 -7.37 -22.74
C ASN A 217 -11.41 -6.45 -22.54
N LEU A 218 -11.16 -5.52 -23.48
CA LEU A 218 -10.08 -4.54 -23.36
C LEU A 218 -10.31 -3.60 -22.18
N TYR A 219 -11.51 -3.05 -22.01
CA TYR A 219 -11.84 -2.15 -20.90
C TYR A 219 -11.85 -2.88 -19.56
N LEU A 220 -12.43 -4.08 -19.47
CA LEU A 220 -12.37 -4.90 -18.26
C LEU A 220 -10.94 -5.26 -17.88
N ARG A 221 -10.11 -5.65 -18.86
CA ARG A 221 -8.68 -5.92 -18.65
C ARG A 221 -7.92 -4.66 -18.25
N SER A 222 -8.24 -3.51 -18.82
CA SER A 222 -7.67 -2.22 -18.46
C SER A 222 -8.01 -1.85 -17.03
N TYR A 223 -9.29 -1.98 -16.65
CA TYR A 223 -9.77 -1.75 -15.28
C TYR A 223 -9.03 -2.64 -14.28
N LEU A 224 -8.94 -3.95 -14.52
CA LEU A 224 -8.30 -4.90 -13.62
C LEU A 224 -6.76 -4.78 -13.56
N ARG A 225 -6.13 -4.33 -14.64
CA ARG A 225 -4.67 -4.19 -14.75
C ARG A 225 -4.15 -2.82 -14.33
N ASN A 226 -4.90 -1.75 -14.60
CA ASN A 226 -4.57 -0.40 -14.15
C ASN A 226 -4.73 -0.34 -12.63
N GLY A 227 -3.59 -0.42 -11.95
CA GLY A 227 -3.55 -0.61 -10.50
C GLY A 227 -4.27 0.49 -9.70
N ASP A 228 -4.38 1.69 -10.26
CA ASP A 228 -5.01 2.85 -9.63
C ASP A 228 -6.55 2.75 -9.66
N LEU A 229 -7.16 2.61 -10.85
CA LEU A 229 -8.63 2.55 -11.00
C LEU A 229 -9.28 1.41 -10.21
N PHE A 230 -8.75 0.19 -10.30
CA PHE A 230 -9.29 -0.95 -9.53
C PHE A 230 -9.15 -0.73 -8.02
N SER A 231 -7.98 -0.26 -7.57
CA SER A 231 -7.73 -0.01 -6.15
C SER A 231 -8.62 1.11 -5.61
N MET A 232 -8.83 2.17 -6.39
CA MET A 232 -9.71 3.28 -6.03
C MET A 232 -11.17 2.83 -5.92
N SER A 233 -11.66 2.01 -6.87
CA SER A 233 -13.02 1.46 -6.77
C SER A 233 -13.22 0.56 -5.55
N LEU A 234 -12.21 -0.24 -5.19
CA LEU A 234 -12.25 -1.07 -3.99
C LEU A 234 -12.20 -0.23 -2.71
N HIS A 235 -11.43 0.86 -2.70
CA HIS A 235 -11.38 1.80 -1.58
C HIS A 235 -12.72 2.51 -1.39
N LEU A 236 -13.34 3.01 -2.46
CA LEU A 236 -14.67 3.64 -2.38
C LEU A 236 -15.75 2.66 -1.90
N LEU A 237 -15.71 1.40 -2.37
CA LEU A 237 -16.59 0.35 -1.87
C LEU A 237 -16.33 0.05 -0.39
N GLY A 238 -15.07 -0.04 0.03
CA GLY A 238 -14.71 -0.24 1.43
C GLY A 238 -15.16 0.92 2.34
N LEU A 239 -15.03 2.16 1.85
CA LEU A 239 -15.52 3.35 2.55
C LEU A 239 -17.05 3.36 2.65
N SER A 240 -17.76 2.97 1.59
CA SER A 240 -19.22 2.82 1.59
C SER A 240 -19.68 1.78 2.62
N ILE A 241 -19.00 0.64 2.70
CA ILE A 241 -19.25 -0.38 3.73
C ILE A 241 -18.95 0.15 5.14
N ALA A 242 -17.83 0.88 5.31
CA ALA A 242 -17.50 1.48 6.59
C ALA A 242 -18.57 2.50 7.02
N VAL A 243 -19.11 3.29 6.10
CA VAL A 243 -20.22 4.21 6.37
C VAL A 243 -21.44 3.45 6.91
N PHE A 244 -21.77 2.27 6.38
CA PHE A 244 -22.87 1.46 6.91
C PHE A 244 -22.63 0.96 8.33
N ILE A 245 -21.38 0.63 8.67
CA ILE A 245 -21.04 0.07 9.99
C ILE A 245 -20.92 1.19 11.06
N PHE A 246 -20.35 2.34 10.70
CA PHE A 246 -19.99 3.39 11.66
C PHE A 246 -21.05 4.49 11.81
N ILE A 247 -21.95 4.70 10.83
CA ILE A 247 -22.98 5.74 10.89
C ILE A 247 -24.32 5.13 11.31
N PRO A 248 -24.82 5.42 12.54
CA PRO A 248 -26.09 4.85 13.01
C PRO A 248 -27.32 5.39 12.28
N GLN A 249 -27.22 6.56 11.65
CA GLN A 249 -28.34 7.24 10.99
C GLN A 249 -28.46 6.80 9.51
N THR A 250 -29.54 6.07 9.18
CA THR A 250 -29.78 5.47 7.85
C THR A 250 -29.77 6.49 6.70
N LEU A 251 -30.44 7.64 6.88
CA LEU A 251 -30.53 8.67 5.83
C LEU A 251 -29.14 9.22 5.47
N VAL A 252 -28.33 9.54 6.47
CA VAL A 252 -26.97 10.09 6.27
C VAL A 252 -26.07 9.04 5.66
N ALA A 253 -26.14 7.78 6.12
CA ALA A 253 -25.38 6.68 5.55
C ALA A 253 -25.70 6.47 4.07
N VAL A 254 -26.98 6.47 3.69
CA VAL A 254 -27.45 6.34 2.30
C VAL A 254 -27.02 7.53 1.44
N ALA A 255 -27.12 8.76 1.95
CA ALA A 255 -26.70 9.95 1.22
C ALA A 255 -25.19 9.94 0.92
N VAL A 256 -24.37 9.59 1.90
CA VAL A 256 -22.91 9.50 1.74
C VAL A 256 -22.54 8.35 0.82
N ALA A 257 -23.12 7.16 0.98
CA ALA A 257 -22.90 6.02 0.08
C ALA A 257 -23.30 6.34 -1.38
N GLY A 258 -24.42 7.04 -1.57
CA GLY A 258 -24.85 7.53 -2.89
C GLY A 258 -23.80 8.45 -3.54
N LEU A 259 -23.21 9.36 -2.76
CA LEU A 259 -22.13 10.24 -3.25
C LEU A 259 -20.88 9.43 -3.63
N LEU A 260 -20.48 8.45 -2.82
CA LEU A 260 -19.35 7.57 -3.12
C LEU A 260 -19.58 6.76 -4.40
N ASN A 261 -20.80 6.26 -4.60
CA ASN A 261 -21.19 5.57 -5.82
C ASN A 261 -21.18 6.46 -7.06
N TYR A 262 -21.60 7.73 -6.92
CA TYR A 262 -21.46 8.72 -7.98
C TYR A 262 -19.99 8.93 -8.37
N LEU A 263 -19.11 9.08 -7.38
CA LEU A 263 -17.66 9.22 -7.62
C LEU A 263 -17.07 7.98 -8.30
N LEU A 264 -17.52 6.78 -7.91
CA LEU A 264 -17.10 5.54 -8.54
C LEU A 264 -17.46 5.53 -10.03
N VAL A 265 -18.71 5.84 -10.39
CA VAL A 265 -19.14 5.89 -11.80
C VAL A 265 -18.36 6.97 -12.56
N PHE A 266 -18.16 8.15 -11.96
CA PHE A 266 -17.35 9.22 -12.55
C PHE A 266 -15.93 8.76 -12.89
N GLN A 267 -15.27 8.05 -11.96
CA GLN A 267 -13.92 7.54 -12.16
C GLN A 267 -13.87 6.47 -13.26
N LEU A 268 -14.86 5.58 -13.34
CA LEU A 268 -14.94 4.56 -14.39
C LEU A 268 -15.10 5.16 -15.79
N LEU A 269 -15.76 6.31 -15.92
CA LEU A 269 -15.83 7.02 -17.21
C LEU A 269 -14.46 7.49 -17.71
N GLY A 270 -13.50 7.69 -16.80
CA GLY A 270 -12.11 7.96 -17.14
C GLY A 270 -11.45 6.86 -17.98
N LEU A 271 -11.99 5.63 -18.00
CA LEU A 271 -11.51 4.57 -18.88
C LEU A 271 -11.67 4.89 -20.36
N TYR A 272 -12.61 5.76 -20.76
CA TYR A 272 -12.84 6.09 -22.18
C TYR A 272 -11.55 6.50 -22.89
N LYS A 273 -10.74 7.36 -22.23
CA LYS A 273 -9.48 7.93 -22.76
C LYS A 273 -8.25 7.02 -22.58
N ALA A 274 -8.38 5.91 -21.84
CA ALA A 274 -7.25 5.06 -21.48
C ALA A 274 -6.57 4.39 -22.70
N PHE A 275 -7.28 4.29 -23.82
CA PHE A 275 -6.80 3.63 -25.04
C PHE A 275 -6.56 4.60 -26.21
N ASP A 276 -6.78 5.90 -26.03
CA ASP A 276 -6.66 6.92 -27.10
C ASP A 276 -5.20 7.16 -27.51
N TYR A 277 -4.26 6.95 -26.56
CA TYR A 277 -2.82 7.07 -26.77
C TYR A 277 -2.20 5.85 -27.47
N GLN A 278 -2.90 4.70 -27.52
CA GLN A 278 -2.34 3.46 -28.06
C GLN A 278 -2.64 3.35 -29.56
N TYR A 279 -1.65 3.61 -30.42
CA TYR A 279 -1.83 3.60 -31.88
C TYR A 279 -2.42 2.30 -32.46
N LEU A 280 -2.13 1.14 -31.86
CA LEU A 280 -2.65 -0.16 -32.32
C LEU A 280 -4.17 -0.26 -32.29
N THR A 281 -4.85 0.50 -31.43
CA THR A 281 -6.33 0.48 -31.35
C THR A 281 -6.97 1.16 -32.56
N ARG A 282 -6.24 2.04 -33.24
CA ARG A 282 -6.68 2.71 -34.48
C ARG A 282 -6.61 1.81 -35.72
N LEU A 283 -5.86 0.72 -35.64
CA LEU A 283 -5.70 -0.27 -36.71
C LEU A 283 -6.80 -1.35 -36.66
N PHE A 284 -7.60 -1.40 -35.59
CA PHE A 284 -8.70 -2.34 -35.48
C PHE A 284 -9.91 -1.83 -36.29
N PRO A 285 -10.47 -2.64 -37.22
CA PRO A 285 -11.68 -2.29 -37.97
C PRO A 285 -12.93 -2.47 -37.09
N LEU A 286 -13.02 -1.70 -36.02
CA LEU A 286 -14.15 -1.71 -35.08
C LEU A 286 -14.81 -0.34 -35.07
N GLU A 287 -16.14 -0.32 -35.21
CA GLU A 287 -16.93 0.91 -35.16
C GLU A 287 -16.68 1.69 -33.85
N ILE A 288 -16.64 3.02 -33.95
CA ILE A 288 -16.53 3.92 -32.78
C ILE A 288 -17.68 3.67 -31.79
N HIS A 289 -18.86 3.28 -32.29
CA HIS A 289 -20.02 2.86 -31.49
C HIS A 289 -19.80 1.57 -30.69
N ALA A 290 -18.87 0.70 -31.10
CA ALA A 290 -18.49 -0.49 -30.34
C ALA A 290 -17.62 -0.15 -29.12
N LYS A 291 -16.84 0.94 -29.19
CA LYS A 291 -16.01 1.46 -28.09
C LYS A 291 -16.89 1.97 -26.94
N THR A 292 -17.90 2.78 -27.26
CA THR A 292 -18.86 3.33 -26.27
C THR A 292 -19.70 2.24 -25.64
N ARG A 293 -20.21 1.29 -26.44
CA ARG A 293 -20.94 0.11 -25.93
C ARG A 293 -20.08 -0.76 -25.02
N GLY A 294 -18.83 -1.00 -25.39
CA GLY A 294 -17.88 -1.77 -24.58
C GLY A 294 -17.62 -1.13 -23.21
N LEU A 295 -17.40 0.19 -23.18
CA LEU A 295 -17.23 0.95 -21.95
C LEU A 295 -18.45 0.86 -21.04
N LEU A 296 -19.65 1.10 -21.60
CA LEU A 296 -20.90 1.06 -20.84
C LEU A 296 -21.15 -0.31 -20.22
N GLN A 297 -20.89 -1.40 -20.96
CA GLN A 297 -20.99 -2.76 -20.42
C GLN A 297 -20.01 -3.00 -19.26
N THR A 298 -18.77 -2.51 -19.37
CA THR A 298 -17.80 -2.63 -18.27
C THR A 298 -18.25 -1.83 -17.05
N VAL A 299 -18.66 -0.57 -17.23
CA VAL A 299 -19.19 0.28 -16.15
C VAL A 299 -20.37 -0.41 -15.47
N GLN A 300 -21.38 -0.84 -16.24
CA GLN A 300 -22.55 -1.54 -15.73
C GLN A 300 -22.19 -2.81 -14.96
N SER A 301 -21.24 -3.62 -15.45
CA SER A 301 -20.82 -4.84 -14.76
C SER A 301 -20.15 -4.55 -13.40
N VAL A 302 -19.34 -3.48 -13.32
CA VAL A 302 -18.68 -3.08 -12.07
C VAL A 302 -19.69 -2.47 -11.10
N THR A 303 -20.56 -1.59 -11.57
CA THR A 303 -21.59 -0.99 -10.72
C THR A 303 -22.58 -2.04 -10.22
N LEU A 304 -22.94 -3.04 -11.04
CA LEU A 304 -23.78 -4.17 -10.61
C LEU A 304 -23.12 -4.95 -9.46
N PHE A 305 -21.82 -5.19 -9.54
CA PHE A 305 -21.09 -5.84 -8.45
C PHE A 305 -21.15 -5.02 -7.15
N VAL A 306 -20.95 -3.70 -7.23
CA VAL A 306 -21.07 -2.79 -6.08
C VAL A 306 -22.47 -2.84 -5.48
N VAL A 307 -23.51 -2.76 -6.32
CA VAL A 307 -24.93 -2.85 -5.94
C VAL A 307 -25.24 -4.16 -5.23
N LEU A 308 -24.70 -5.29 -5.69
CA LEU A 308 -24.91 -6.59 -5.04
C LEU A 308 -24.28 -6.64 -3.64
N VAL A 309 -23.08 -6.08 -3.48
CA VAL A 309 -22.37 -6.04 -2.19
C VAL A 309 -23.07 -5.08 -1.22
N GLU A 310 -23.37 -3.86 -1.66
CA GLU A 310 -24.04 -2.85 -0.84
C GLU A 310 -25.48 -3.25 -0.51
N GLY A 311 -26.20 -3.86 -1.45
CA GLY A 311 -27.55 -4.35 -1.22
C GLY A 311 -27.58 -5.52 -0.23
N GLY A 312 -26.65 -6.47 -0.35
CA GLY A 312 -26.53 -7.59 0.57
C GLY A 312 -26.22 -7.12 2.01
N LEU A 313 -25.29 -6.17 2.16
CA LEU A 313 -24.94 -5.62 3.47
C LEU A 313 -26.02 -4.67 4.02
N GLY A 314 -26.60 -3.83 3.17
CA GLY A 314 -27.63 -2.87 3.56
C GLY A 314 -28.89 -3.55 4.10
N LEU A 315 -29.28 -4.71 3.55
CA LEU A 315 -30.41 -5.51 4.05
C LEU A 315 -30.16 -6.14 5.43
N VAL A 316 -28.90 -6.34 5.81
CA VAL A 316 -28.51 -6.92 7.11
C VAL A 316 -28.36 -5.84 8.17
N VAL A 317 -27.86 -4.66 7.78
CA VAL A 317 -27.48 -3.58 8.71
C VAL A 317 -28.62 -2.62 9.01
N PHE A 318 -29.48 -2.29 8.04
CA PHE A 318 -30.54 -1.31 8.21
C PHE A 318 -31.92 -1.96 8.34
N GLU A 319 -32.71 -1.53 9.33
CA GLU A 319 -34.11 -1.94 9.49
C GLU A 319 -35.00 -1.37 8.37
N ASP A 320 -34.63 -0.19 7.85
CA ASP A 320 -35.43 0.60 6.93
C ASP A 320 -35.17 0.23 5.46
N LYS A 321 -35.86 -0.84 5.01
CA LYS A 321 -35.65 -1.45 3.68
C LYS A 321 -35.94 -0.51 2.50
N LEU A 322 -36.77 0.53 2.70
CA LEU A 322 -37.12 1.52 1.68
C LEU A 322 -35.91 2.39 1.28
N LEU A 323 -35.10 2.81 2.26
CA LEU A 323 -33.93 3.66 2.00
C LEU A 323 -32.79 2.89 1.33
N VAL A 324 -32.64 1.60 1.66
CA VAL A 324 -31.73 0.70 0.97
C VAL A 324 -32.18 0.50 -0.49
N LEU A 325 -33.47 0.27 -0.73
CA LEU A 325 -34.01 0.18 -2.09
C LEU A 325 -33.82 1.48 -2.88
N ALA A 326 -33.97 2.65 -2.24
CA ALA A 326 -33.71 3.94 -2.86
C ALA A 326 -32.24 4.10 -3.27
N LEU A 327 -31.29 3.64 -2.45
CA LEU A 327 -29.87 3.62 -2.80
C LEU A 327 -29.58 2.71 -4.00
N LEU A 328 -30.16 1.51 -4.02
CA LEU A 328 -30.02 0.57 -5.15
C LEU A 328 -30.65 1.13 -6.44
N ALA A 329 -31.79 1.80 -6.34
CA ALA A 329 -32.41 2.47 -7.47
C ALA A 329 -31.56 3.65 -7.98
N PHE A 330 -30.99 4.45 -7.08
CA PHE A 330 -30.11 5.56 -7.42
C PHE A 330 -28.83 5.09 -8.11
N THR A 331 -28.19 4.04 -7.59
CA THR A 331 -26.98 3.44 -8.18
C THR A 331 -27.27 2.79 -9.54
N ALA A 332 -28.42 2.15 -9.72
CA ALA A 332 -28.88 1.67 -11.01
C ALA A 332 -29.13 2.82 -12.00
N PHE A 333 -29.76 3.91 -11.57
CA PHE A 333 -29.94 5.11 -12.38
C PHE A 333 -28.60 5.72 -12.82
N LEU A 334 -27.59 5.73 -11.95
CA LEU A 334 -26.24 6.18 -12.31
C LEU A 334 -25.61 5.29 -13.41
N ALA A 335 -25.79 3.97 -13.34
CA ALA A 335 -25.23 3.04 -14.30
C ALA A 335 -25.95 3.03 -15.66
N TYR A 336 -27.29 3.14 -15.67
CA TYR A 336 -28.12 3.02 -16.87
C TYR A 336 -28.59 4.34 -17.47
N GLY A 337 -28.65 5.41 -16.68
CA GLY A 337 -29.06 6.75 -17.13
C GLY A 337 -27.89 7.72 -17.26
N TYR A 338 -27.18 7.96 -16.15
CA TYR A 338 -26.10 8.97 -16.12
C TYR A 338 -24.88 8.58 -16.96
N ALA A 339 -24.40 7.33 -16.85
CA ALA A 339 -23.25 6.85 -17.61
C ALA A 339 -23.42 6.99 -19.15
N PRO A 340 -24.51 6.51 -19.78
CA PRO A 340 -24.68 6.69 -21.23
C PRO A 340 -24.87 8.14 -21.65
N PHE A 341 -25.56 8.96 -20.86
CA PHE A 341 -25.69 10.40 -21.12
C PHE A 341 -24.32 11.08 -21.15
N LYS A 342 -23.48 10.80 -20.16
CA LYS A 342 -22.17 11.43 -20.04
C LYS A 342 -21.16 10.89 -21.06
N VAL A 343 -21.22 9.60 -21.40
CA VAL A 343 -20.38 9.02 -22.47
C VAL A 343 -20.69 9.66 -23.82
N ARG A 344 -21.96 9.94 -24.15
CA ARG A 344 -22.32 10.63 -25.41
C ARG A 344 -21.64 12.01 -25.50
N ARG A 345 -21.72 12.80 -24.43
CA ARG A 345 -21.05 14.09 -24.35
C ARG A 345 -19.51 14.00 -24.51
N LEU A 346 -18.90 12.95 -23.97
CA LEU A 346 -17.45 12.70 -24.12
C LEU A 346 -17.04 12.27 -25.53
N VAL A 347 -17.97 11.74 -26.33
CA VAL A 347 -17.75 11.38 -27.74
C VAL A 347 -17.86 12.62 -28.62
N ASP A 348 -18.81 13.51 -28.32
CA ASP A 348 -19.03 14.76 -29.06
C ASP A 348 -17.88 15.77 -28.87
N GLU A 349 -17.13 15.67 -27.77
CA GLU A 349 -15.97 16.51 -27.46
C GLU A 349 -14.65 16.01 -28.08
N THR A 350 -14.62 14.81 -28.68
CA THR A 350 -13.44 14.29 -29.37
C THR A 350 -13.49 14.65 -30.87
N PRO A 351 -12.54 15.47 -31.38
CA PRO A 351 -12.54 15.94 -32.77
C PRO A 351 -12.26 14.85 -33.80
#